data_AF-A0A815G7B1-F1
#
_entry.id   AF-A0A815G7B1-F1
#
_cell.length_a   1.000
_cell.length_b   1.000
_cell.length_c   1.000
_cell.angle_alpha   90.00
_cell.angle_beta   90.00
_cell.angle_gamma   90.00
#
_symmetry.space_group_name_H-M   'P 1'
#
loop_
_entity.id
_entity.type
_entity.pdbx_description
1 polymer ?
#
loop_
_entity_poly.entity_id
_entity_poly.type
_entity_poly.pdbx_seq_one_letter_code
_entity_poly.pdbx_strand_id
1 'polypeptide(L)'
;MITNRRTDNGWYGRGIYFSSSPHYCVTYTRSQHRIAYLLCCLVKLGRIFHVKDMSYKGKEIRKDADSHYAQVNATGDLLQAGEHDFYEEFAVKENKQIFPMIIAGLRPVNRFVVWRDAKIANGSNPTLIQTLRQQYGFNIYGCESSTDAINTLICKLNDPLMGCAVLTNGGNEAEQFIDCCRAIRSSIPIMIYCVQVEYHKAWTEKKGGQPKIQVTSCPNDVFSFINAAFPEGLD
;
A
#
# COMPACT_ATOMS: atom_id res chain seq x y z
N MET A 1 12.93 8.66 -38.37
CA MET A 1 11.59 9.21 -38.07
C MET A 1 11.13 8.64 -36.75
N ILE A 2 11.11 9.46 -35.69
CA ILE A 2 10.50 9.08 -34.42
C ILE A 2 8.99 9.23 -34.64
N THR A 3 8.26 8.12 -34.65
CA THR A 3 6.80 8.15 -34.67
C THR A 3 6.33 8.86 -33.42
N ASN A 4 5.74 10.05 -33.58
CA ASN A 4 5.04 10.78 -32.52
C ASN A 4 4.00 9.84 -31.89
N ARG A 5 4.33 9.21 -30.76
CA ARG A 5 3.33 8.65 -29.86
C ARG A 5 2.52 9.84 -29.37
N ARG A 6 1.39 10.12 -30.01
CA ARG A 6 0.43 11.09 -29.50
C ARG A 6 0.01 10.62 -28.12
N THR A 7 0.37 11.39 -27.09
CA THR A 7 -0.43 11.50 -25.88
C THR A 7 -1.86 11.85 -26.29
N ASP A 8 -2.86 11.55 -25.46
CA ASP A 8 -4.25 11.87 -25.79
C ASP A 8 -4.42 13.36 -26.18
N ASN A 9 -5.55 13.71 -26.79
CA ASN A 9 -5.81 15.06 -27.27
C ASN A 9 -5.90 16.12 -26.12
N GLY A 10 -5.80 15.72 -24.85
CA GLY A 10 -6.12 16.52 -23.68
C GLY A 10 -7.63 16.59 -23.49
N TRP A 11 -8.13 16.07 -22.37
CA TRP A 11 -9.57 16.07 -22.05
C TRP A 11 -10.07 17.45 -21.64
N TYR A 12 -9.26 18.18 -20.88
CA TYR A 12 -9.59 19.49 -20.31
C TYR A 12 -8.66 20.58 -20.85
N GLY A 13 -8.12 20.39 -22.04
CA GLY A 13 -7.17 21.30 -22.69
C GLY A 13 -5.83 20.63 -22.99
N ARG A 14 -5.15 21.08 -24.03
CA ARG A 14 -3.81 20.61 -24.40
C ARG A 14 -2.81 21.19 -23.41
N GLY A 15 -2.24 20.31 -22.59
CA GLY A 15 -1.33 20.67 -21.51
C GLY A 15 -0.67 19.45 -20.89
N ILE A 16 0.05 19.68 -19.80
CA ILE A 16 0.68 18.63 -18.99
C ILE A 16 -0.19 18.41 -17.76
N TYR A 17 -0.56 17.17 -17.51
CA TYR A 17 -1.58 16.81 -16.53
C TYR A 17 -0.98 16.38 -15.19
N PHE A 18 -1.61 16.83 -14.12
CA PHE A 18 -1.24 16.53 -12.73
C PHE A 18 -2.49 16.23 -11.92
N SER A 19 -2.32 15.44 -10.86
CA SER A 19 -3.32 15.27 -9.81
C SER A 19 -2.67 15.38 -8.44
N SER A 20 -3.43 15.84 -7.47
CA SER A 20 -3.08 15.79 -6.05
C SER A 20 -3.18 14.38 -5.48
N SER A 21 -3.83 13.44 -6.18
CA SER A 21 -4.05 12.05 -5.73
C SER A 21 -3.01 11.09 -6.33
N PRO A 22 -2.09 10.53 -5.53
CA PRO A 22 -1.18 9.49 -5.99
C PRO A 22 -1.92 8.25 -6.51
N HIS A 23 -3.02 7.89 -5.86
CA HIS A 23 -3.83 6.72 -6.23
C HIS A 23 -4.41 6.90 -7.65
N TYR A 24 -4.95 8.07 -7.96
CA TYR A 24 -5.44 8.40 -9.29
C TYR A 24 -4.31 8.42 -10.32
N CYS A 25 -3.15 9.03 -10.01
CA CYS A 25 -2.00 9.03 -10.92
C CYS A 25 -1.50 7.61 -11.27
N VAL A 26 -1.59 6.64 -10.34
CA VAL A 26 -1.17 5.25 -10.60
C VAL A 26 -2.02 4.59 -11.68
N THR A 27 -3.30 4.97 -11.85
CA THR A 27 -4.17 4.38 -12.90
C THR A 27 -3.68 4.71 -14.32
N TYR A 28 -2.92 5.80 -14.48
CA TYR A 28 -2.30 6.20 -15.75
C TYR A 28 -1.02 5.42 -16.08
N THR A 29 -0.50 4.64 -15.14
CA THR A 29 0.68 3.81 -15.40
C THR A 29 0.29 2.64 -16.30
N ARG A 30 0.83 2.60 -17.53
CA ARG A 30 0.52 1.56 -18.52
C ARG A 30 1.14 0.19 -18.23
N SER A 31 1.86 0.05 -17.12
CA SER A 31 2.78 -1.06 -16.95
C SER A 31 2.17 -2.23 -16.21
N GLN A 32 2.26 -3.41 -16.84
CA GLN A 32 2.32 -4.73 -16.22
C GLN A 32 3.63 -4.92 -15.39
N HIS A 33 4.33 -3.85 -15.02
CA HIS A 33 5.59 -3.89 -14.29
C HIS A 33 5.32 -3.86 -12.78
N ARG A 34 6.15 -4.58 -12.01
CA ARG A 34 6.11 -4.66 -10.54
C ARG A 34 6.31 -3.31 -9.83
N ILE A 35 6.64 -2.21 -10.51
CA ILE A 35 6.86 -0.90 -9.89
C ILE A 35 6.25 0.20 -10.77
N ALA A 36 5.28 0.94 -10.22
CA ALA A 36 4.77 2.19 -10.77
C ALA A 36 5.66 3.35 -10.30
N TYR A 37 6.05 4.24 -11.21
CA TYR A 37 6.83 5.43 -10.84
C TYR A 37 5.93 6.66 -10.88
N LEU A 38 5.86 7.38 -9.76
CA LEU A 38 5.22 8.68 -9.66
C LEU A 38 6.27 9.78 -9.71
N LEU A 39 6.00 10.80 -10.52
CA LEU A 39 6.77 12.03 -10.54
C LEU A 39 6.05 13.06 -9.66
N CYS A 40 6.64 13.39 -8.52
CA CYS A 40 6.16 14.44 -7.65
C CYS A 40 6.80 15.76 -8.08
N CYS A 41 5.98 16.73 -8.45
CA CYS A 41 6.42 18.05 -8.92
C CYS A 41 5.86 19.16 -8.04
N LEU A 42 6.62 20.25 -7.90
CA LEU A 42 6.02 21.55 -7.59
C LEU A 42 5.51 22.15 -8.89
N VAL A 43 4.23 22.54 -8.92
CA VAL A 43 3.56 23.03 -10.13
C VAL A 43 3.00 24.42 -9.89
N LYS A 44 3.44 25.40 -10.67
CA LYS A 44 2.92 26.77 -10.65
C LYS A 44 1.64 26.85 -11.47
N LEU A 45 0.49 26.77 -10.80
CA LEU A 45 -0.83 26.81 -11.46
C LEU A 45 -1.18 28.18 -12.06
N GLY A 46 -0.83 29.28 -11.39
CA GLY A 46 -1.16 30.62 -11.86
C GLY A 46 -2.66 30.90 -11.84
N ARG A 47 -3.20 31.56 -12.88
CA ARG A 47 -4.64 31.77 -13.04
C ARG A 47 -5.32 30.48 -13.49
N ILE A 48 -6.17 29.95 -12.62
CA ILE A 48 -6.89 28.69 -12.84
C ILE A 48 -8.24 28.96 -13.51
N PHE A 49 -8.54 28.24 -14.59
CA PHE A 49 -9.88 28.18 -15.16
C PHE A 49 -10.53 26.83 -14.84
N HIS A 50 -11.73 26.86 -14.24
CA HIS A 50 -12.48 25.67 -13.87
C HIS A 50 -13.26 25.16 -15.08
N VAL A 51 -12.89 23.98 -15.56
CA VAL A 51 -13.57 23.29 -16.67
C VAL A 51 -14.73 22.49 -16.09
N LYS A 52 -15.94 22.76 -16.60
CA LYS A 52 -17.19 22.14 -16.12
C LYS A 52 -17.84 21.21 -17.13
N ASP A 53 -17.28 21.13 -18.34
CA ASP A 53 -17.77 20.33 -19.45
C ASP A 53 -16.63 19.95 -20.40
N MET A 54 -16.92 19.16 -21.42
CA MET A 54 -15.93 18.70 -22.40
C MET A 54 -15.61 19.75 -23.49
N SER A 55 -15.98 21.02 -23.32
CA SER A 55 -15.78 22.06 -24.34
C SER A 55 -14.32 22.34 -24.69
N TYR A 56 -13.38 21.91 -23.85
CA TYR A 56 -11.93 22.07 -24.05
C TYR A 56 -11.20 20.80 -24.52
N LYS A 57 -11.93 19.70 -24.80
CA LYS A 57 -11.33 18.48 -25.35
C LYS A 57 -10.60 18.77 -26.66
N GLY A 58 -9.29 18.47 -26.73
CA GLY A 58 -8.49 18.75 -27.91
C GLY A 58 -8.12 20.22 -28.15
N LYS A 59 -8.60 21.15 -27.32
CA LYS A 59 -8.36 22.59 -27.50
C LYS A 59 -7.20 23.06 -26.63
N GLU A 60 -6.60 24.18 -26.98
CA GLU A 60 -5.61 24.83 -26.12
C GLU A 60 -6.23 25.26 -24.78
N ILE A 61 -5.39 25.33 -23.74
CA ILE A 61 -5.75 25.99 -22.49
C ILE A 61 -6.18 27.44 -22.78
N ARG A 62 -7.23 27.90 -22.09
CA ARG A 62 -7.87 29.20 -22.29
C ARG A 62 -6.81 30.31 -22.22
N LYS A 63 -6.89 31.28 -23.14
CA LYS A 63 -5.81 32.26 -23.36
C LYS A 63 -5.47 33.11 -22.13
N ASP A 64 -6.47 33.43 -21.32
CA ASP A 64 -6.40 34.21 -20.08
C ASP A 64 -6.16 33.35 -18.82
N ALA A 65 -5.95 32.04 -18.99
CA ALA A 65 -5.60 31.12 -17.92
C ALA A 65 -4.18 30.57 -18.11
N ASP A 66 -3.57 30.21 -16.98
CA ASP A 66 -2.25 29.57 -16.92
C ASP A 66 -2.39 28.05 -16.67
N SER A 67 -3.54 27.62 -16.13
CA SER A 67 -3.91 26.21 -15.99
C SER A 67 -5.42 26.01 -16.04
N HIS A 68 -5.84 24.80 -16.39
CA HIS A 68 -7.20 24.32 -16.21
C HIS A 68 -7.29 23.38 -15.01
N TYR A 69 -8.46 23.39 -14.36
CA TYR A 69 -8.81 22.50 -13.26
C TYR A 69 -10.13 21.80 -13.58
N ALA A 70 -10.18 20.51 -13.32
CA ALA A 70 -11.39 19.69 -13.38
C ALA A 70 -11.51 18.82 -12.13
N GLN A 71 -12.74 18.60 -11.68
CA GLN A 71 -13.07 17.53 -10.75
C GLN A 71 -13.54 16.35 -11.58
N VAL A 72 -12.92 15.19 -11.35
CA VAL A 72 -13.17 13.98 -12.14
C VAL A 72 -13.47 12.79 -11.24
N ASN A 73 -14.22 11.84 -11.75
CA ASN A 73 -14.43 10.55 -11.08
C ASN A 73 -13.22 9.62 -11.28
N ALA A 74 -13.31 8.38 -10.80
CA ALA A 74 -12.24 7.38 -10.94
C ALA A 74 -11.92 6.97 -12.39
N THR A 75 -12.82 7.20 -13.34
CA THR A 75 -12.61 6.93 -14.78
C THR A 75 -12.00 8.12 -15.51
N GLY A 76 -11.83 9.26 -14.84
CA GLY A 76 -11.34 10.50 -15.42
C GLY A 76 -12.40 11.28 -16.20
N ASP A 77 -13.69 10.98 -15.98
CA ASP A 77 -14.79 11.77 -16.51
C ASP A 77 -15.15 12.89 -15.53
N LEU A 78 -15.71 14.00 -16.02
CA LEU A 78 -16.14 15.11 -15.16
C LEU A 78 -17.18 14.64 -14.14
N LEU A 79 -17.01 15.12 -12.91
CA LEU A 79 -17.89 14.83 -11.79
C LEU A 79 -19.35 15.23 -12.11
N GLN A 80 -20.28 14.30 -11.93
CA GLN A 80 -21.70 14.54 -12.17
C GLN A 80 -22.41 15.13 -10.95
N ALA A 81 -23.59 15.72 -11.16
CA ALA A 81 -24.37 16.29 -10.07
C ALA A 81 -24.80 15.20 -9.08
N GLY A 82 -24.45 15.38 -7.80
CA GLY A 82 -24.74 14.42 -6.73
C GLY A 82 -23.62 13.43 -6.43
N GLU A 83 -22.55 13.40 -7.23
CA GLU A 83 -21.34 12.69 -6.88
C GLU A 83 -20.50 13.52 -5.88
N HIS A 84 -19.96 12.86 -4.86
CA HIS A 84 -19.17 13.51 -3.80
C HIS A 84 -17.71 13.06 -3.78
N ASP A 85 -17.41 11.87 -4.32
CA ASP A 85 -16.05 11.36 -4.44
C ASP A 85 -15.44 11.82 -5.75
N PHE A 86 -14.37 12.61 -5.66
CA PHE A 86 -13.68 13.14 -6.84
C PHE A 86 -12.16 13.12 -6.68
N TYR A 87 -11.50 13.14 -7.82
CA TYR A 87 -10.09 13.45 -7.97
C TYR A 87 -9.94 14.81 -8.63
N GLU A 88 -8.84 15.48 -8.31
CA GLU A 88 -8.48 16.75 -8.92
C GLU A 88 -7.56 16.51 -10.09
N GLU A 89 -7.84 17.17 -11.21
CA GLU A 89 -7.01 17.11 -12.39
C GLU A 89 -6.65 18.53 -12.84
N PHE A 90 -5.35 18.78 -12.97
CA PHE A 90 -4.78 20.06 -13.36
C PHE A 90 -4.06 19.91 -14.69
N ALA A 91 -4.45 20.67 -15.70
CA ALA A 91 -3.70 20.78 -16.94
C ALA A 91 -2.95 22.11 -16.97
N VAL A 92 -1.61 22.07 -17.01
CA VAL A 92 -0.78 23.28 -17.12
C VAL A 92 -0.33 23.51 -18.56
N LYS A 93 -0.22 24.79 -18.91
CA LYS A 93 0.00 25.25 -20.28
C LYS A 93 1.45 25.14 -20.73
N GLU A 94 2.39 25.40 -19.84
CA GLU A 94 3.80 25.53 -20.17
C GLU A 94 4.68 24.68 -19.26
N ASN A 95 5.70 24.05 -19.83
CA ASN A 95 6.67 23.24 -19.10
C ASN A 95 7.42 24.01 -18.00
N LYS A 96 7.64 25.32 -18.18
CA LYS A 96 8.27 26.19 -17.17
C LYS A 96 7.46 26.33 -15.88
N GLN A 97 6.20 25.88 -15.85
CA GLN A 97 5.37 25.82 -14.65
C GLN A 97 5.73 24.62 -13.76
N ILE A 98 6.57 23.70 -14.22
CA ILE A 98 6.80 22.42 -13.57
C ILE A 98 8.24 22.38 -13.06
N PHE A 99 8.38 22.10 -11.76
CA PHE A 99 9.66 21.81 -11.14
C PHE A 99 9.62 20.38 -10.55
N PRO A 100 10.24 19.39 -11.23
CA PRO A 100 10.31 18.03 -10.73
C PRO A 100 11.10 17.96 -9.42
N MET A 101 10.53 17.32 -8.39
CA MET A 101 11.15 17.20 -7.07
C MET A 101 11.68 15.80 -6.82
N ILE A 102 10.80 14.80 -6.92
CA ILE A 102 11.06 13.44 -6.46
C ILE A 102 10.45 12.45 -7.46
N ILE A 103 11.15 11.35 -7.70
CA ILE A 103 10.60 10.16 -8.34
C ILE A 103 10.35 9.11 -7.27
N ALA A 104 9.09 8.74 -7.06
CA ALA A 104 8.69 7.73 -6.09
C ALA A 104 8.34 6.42 -6.80
N GLY A 105 9.08 5.35 -6.50
CA GLY A 105 8.75 4.00 -6.95
C GLY A 105 7.74 3.34 -6.00
N LEU A 106 6.58 2.98 -6.51
CA LEU A 106 5.52 2.27 -5.82
C LEU A 106 5.47 0.82 -6.29
N ARG A 107 5.72 -0.12 -5.38
CA ARG A 107 5.52 -1.54 -5.62
C ARG A 107 4.19 -1.95 -4.98
N PRO A 108 3.25 -2.56 -5.72
CA PRO A 108 2.08 -3.16 -5.10
C PRO A 108 2.54 -4.27 -4.16
N VAL A 109 1.99 -4.27 -2.97
CA VAL A 109 2.26 -5.28 -1.95
C VAL A 109 0.90 -5.85 -1.56
N ASN A 110 0.69 -7.12 -1.84
CA ASN A 110 -0.53 -7.87 -1.53
C ASN A 110 -0.36 -8.79 -0.31
N ARG A 111 0.79 -8.72 0.37
CA ARG A 111 1.09 -9.53 1.55
C ARG A 111 1.99 -8.81 2.53
N PHE A 112 1.80 -9.07 3.82
CA PHE A 112 2.66 -8.54 4.87
C PHE A 112 2.74 -9.46 6.08
N VAL A 113 3.77 -9.23 6.89
CA VAL A 113 3.91 -9.88 8.20
C VAL A 113 3.83 -8.81 9.28
N VAL A 114 3.07 -9.10 10.34
CA VAL A 114 3.16 -8.35 11.60
C VAL A 114 3.89 -9.22 12.60
N TRP A 115 4.97 -8.70 13.15
CA TRP A 115 5.70 -9.34 14.24
C TRP A 115 5.56 -8.50 15.49
N ARG A 116 4.82 -9.02 16.46
CA ARG A 116 4.65 -8.40 17.76
C ARG A 116 5.63 -8.99 18.77
N ASP A 117 6.55 -8.19 19.29
CA ASP A 117 7.43 -8.57 20.41
C ASP A 117 7.81 -7.29 21.18
N ALA A 118 7.52 -7.24 22.48
CA ALA A 118 7.88 -6.10 23.33
C ALA A 118 9.38 -5.81 23.41
N LYS A 119 10.22 -6.76 22.97
CA LYS A 119 11.67 -6.63 22.88
C LYS A 119 12.15 -6.84 21.44
N ILE A 120 11.33 -6.52 20.43
CA ILE A 120 11.65 -6.71 19.00
C ILE A 120 12.94 -5.97 18.59
N ALA A 121 13.25 -4.85 19.24
CA ALA A 121 14.46 -4.07 19.01
C ALA A 121 15.73 -4.68 19.66
N ASN A 122 15.58 -5.70 20.52
CA ASN A 122 16.67 -6.25 21.31
C ASN A 122 17.09 -7.65 20.82
N GLY A 123 18.36 -8.00 21.08
CA GLY A 123 18.90 -9.34 20.83
C GLY A 123 19.04 -9.66 19.34
N SER A 124 18.70 -10.89 18.95
CA SER A 124 18.84 -11.41 17.59
C SER A 124 17.68 -11.07 16.64
N ASN A 125 16.58 -10.48 17.16
CA ASN A 125 15.38 -10.18 16.39
C ASN A 125 15.61 -9.18 15.24
N PRO A 126 16.37 -8.07 15.42
CA PRO A 126 16.62 -7.12 14.32
C PRO A 126 17.31 -7.77 13.11
N THR A 127 18.29 -8.65 13.36
CA THR A 127 19.00 -9.37 12.30
C THR A 127 18.05 -10.29 11.54
N LEU A 128 17.23 -11.06 12.24
CA LEU A 128 16.26 -11.97 11.59
C LEU A 128 15.22 -11.18 10.77
N ILE A 129 14.68 -10.08 11.30
CA ILE A 129 13.75 -9.20 10.57
C ILE A 129 14.40 -8.62 9.31
N GLN A 130 15.66 -8.19 9.40
CA GLN A 130 16.39 -7.68 8.24
C GLN A 130 16.58 -8.77 7.17
N THR A 131 16.96 -9.98 7.57
CA THR A 131 17.09 -11.13 6.66
C THR A 131 15.77 -11.45 5.98
N LEU A 132 14.66 -11.50 6.74
CA LEU A 132 13.33 -11.74 6.19
C LEU A 132 12.93 -10.66 5.17
N ARG A 133 13.18 -9.37 5.48
CA ARG A 133 12.89 -8.26 4.55
C ARG A 133 13.70 -8.37 3.26
N GLN A 134 14.97 -8.73 3.36
CA GLN A 134 15.85 -8.92 2.20
C GLN A 134 15.41 -10.10 1.33
N GLN A 135 15.01 -11.21 1.95
CA GLN A 135 14.61 -12.42 1.23
C GLN A 135 13.27 -12.27 0.52
N TYR A 136 12.27 -11.67 1.19
CA TYR A 136 10.89 -11.70 0.72
C TYR A 136 10.46 -10.47 -0.08
N GLY A 137 11.10 -9.32 0.13
CA GLY A 137 10.79 -8.09 -0.60
C GLY A 137 9.38 -7.52 -0.35
N PHE A 138 8.64 -8.05 0.63
CA PHE A 138 7.38 -7.50 1.16
C PHE A 138 7.56 -6.93 2.57
N ASN A 139 6.52 -6.25 3.07
CA ASN A 139 6.59 -5.53 4.32
C ASN A 139 6.52 -6.45 5.53
N ILE A 140 7.44 -6.25 6.47
CA ILE A 140 7.45 -6.89 7.79
C ILE A 140 7.45 -5.79 8.83
N TYR A 141 6.37 -5.69 9.59
CA TYR A 141 6.16 -4.66 10.61
C TYR A 141 6.51 -5.24 11.97
N GLY A 142 7.59 -4.72 12.58
CA GLY A 142 7.92 -5.01 13.96
C GLY A 142 7.15 -4.07 14.88
N CYS A 143 6.42 -4.62 15.85
CA CYS A 143 5.59 -3.88 16.79
C CYS A 143 5.95 -4.27 18.23
N GLU A 144 6.18 -3.28 19.09
CA GLU A 144 6.50 -3.52 20.51
C GLU A 144 5.25 -3.76 21.35
N SER A 145 4.10 -3.21 20.94
CA SER A 145 2.83 -3.35 21.65
C SER A 145 1.79 -4.13 20.84
N SER A 146 0.83 -4.74 21.55
CA SER A 146 -0.33 -5.37 20.91
C SER A 146 -1.18 -4.32 20.19
N THR A 147 -1.32 -3.12 20.76
CA THR A 147 -2.08 -2.01 20.17
C THR A 147 -1.54 -1.60 18.79
N ASP A 148 -0.22 -1.44 18.65
CA ASP A 148 0.39 -1.05 17.37
C ASP A 148 0.26 -2.16 16.31
N ALA A 149 0.40 -3.41 16.75
CA ALA A 149 0.21 -4.57 15.88
C ALA A 149 -1.24 -4.66 15.38
N ILE A 150 -2.22 -4.48 16.27
CA ILE A 150 -3.65 -4.50 15.92
C ILE A 150 -4.00 -3.33 15.00
N ASN A 151 -3.52 -2.12 15.26
CA ASN A 151 -3.74 -0.96 14.39
C ASN A 151 -3.16 -1.18 12.98
N THR A 152 -1.98 -1.81 12.90
CA THR A 152 -1.37 -2.19 11.61
C THR A 152 -2.24 -3.19 10.86
N LEU A 153 -2.75 -4.22 11.56
CA LEU A 153 -3.64 -5.22 10.97
C LEU A 153 -4.93 -4.59 10.45
N ILE A 154 -5.61 -3.76 11.26
CA ILE A 154 -6.86 -3.08 10.85
C ILE A 154 -6.62 -2.21 9.61
N CYS A 155 -5.53 -1.42 9.61
CA CYS A 155 -5.21 -0.54 8.49
C CYS A 155 -4.96 -1.32 7.18
N LYS A 156 -4.22 -2.43 7.25
CA LYS A 156 -3.79 -3.20 6.06
C LYS A 156 -4.83 -4.19 5.56
N LEU A 157 -5.65 -4.74 6.46
CA LEU A 157 -6.67 -5.74 6.13
C LEU A 157 -8.02 -5.16 5.72
N ASN A 158 -8.11 -3.83 5.59
CA ASN A 158 -9.21 -3.18 4.87
C ASN A 158 -9.32 -3.70 3.42
N ASP A 159 -8.22 -4.15 2.83
CA ASP A 159 -8.23 -4.90 1.58
C ASP A 159 -8.47 -6.41 1.87
N PRO A 160 -9.59 -7.00 1.39
CA PRO A 160 -9.89 -8.40 1.60
C PRO A 160 -8.90 -9.36 0.93
N LEU A 161 -8.20 -8.92 -0.13
CA LEU A 161 -7.21 -9.70 -0.85
C LEU A 161 -5.81 -9.63 -0.23
N MET A 162 -5.58 -8.70 0.71
CA MET A 162 -4.30 -8.57 1.40
C MET A 162 -4.01 -9.81 2.25
N GLY A 163 -2.98 -10.57 1.87
CA GLY A 163 -2.44 -11.68 2.65
C GLY A 163 -1.74 -11.18 3.92
N CYS A 164 -1.91 -11.90 5.02
CA CYS A 164 -1.27 -11.56 6.28
C CYS A 164 -0.86 -12.79 7.06
N ALA A 165 0.31 -12.72 7.70
CA ALA A 165 0.75 -13.67 8.72
C ALA A 165 1.22 -12.92 9.95
N VAL A 166 1.00 -13.51 11.12
CA VAL A 166 1.37 -12.90 12.40
C VAL A 166 2.43 -13.74 13.10
N LEU A 167 3.46 -13.05 13.58
CA LEU A 167 4.49 -13.58 14.46
C LEU A 167 4.37 -12.93 15.84
N THR A 168 4.58 -13.70 16.90
CA THR A 168 4.69 -13.17 18.26
C THR A 168 5.70 -13.98 19.08
N ASN A 169 6.20 -13.44 20.18
CA ASN A 169 7.04 -14.20 21.12
C ASN A 169 6.25 -14.93 22.22
N GLY A 170 4.93 -14.79 22.24
CA GLY A 170 4.06 -15.43 23.23
C GLY A 170 4.04 -14.76 24.60
N GLY A 171 4.88 -13.73 24.84
CA GLY A 171 4.88 -12.97 26.09
C GLY A 171 3.82 -11.86 26.12
N ASN A 172 3.65 -11.23 27.29
CA ASN A 172 2.84 -10.02 27.50
C ASN A 172 1.46 -10.06 26.80
N GLU A 173 0.44 -10.69 27.40
CA GLU A 173 -0.94 -10.69 26.84
C GLU A 173 -1.06 -11.31 25.43
N ALA A 174 -0.14 -12.19 25.03
CA ALA A 174 -0.17 -12.80 23.70
C ALA A 174 -1.47 -13.56 23.40
N GLU A 175 -2.09 -14.16 24.40
CA GLU A 175 -3.37 -14.86 24.24
C GLU A 175 -4.48 -13.91 23.78
N GLN A 176 -4.59 -12.74 24.41
CA GLN A 176 -5.58 -11.71 24.06
C GLN A 176 -5.26 -11.09 22.70
N PHE A 177 -3.98 -10.84 22.43
CA PHE A 177 -3.52 -10.37 21.12
C PHE A 177 -3.93 -11.33 19.99
N ILE A 178 -3.77 -12.64 20.20
CA ILE A 178 -4.18 -13.66 19.22
C ILE A 178 -5.69 -13.66 19.01
N ASP A 179 -6.49 -13.52 20.07
CA ASP A 179 -7.94 -13.41 19.96
C ASP A 179 -8.34 -12.19 19.13
N CYS A 180 -7.72 -11.04 19.38
CA CYS A 180 -7.94 -9.83 18.59
C CYS A 180 -7.55 -10.02 17.12
N CYS A 181 -6.44 -10.70 16.83
CA CYS A 181 -6.05 -11.02 15.44
C CYS A 181 -7.14 -11.87 14.76
N ARG A 182 -7.64 -12.90 15.43
CA ARG A 182 -8.69 -13.79 14.89
C ARG A 182 -10.04 -13.11 14.76
N ALA A 183 -10.35 -12.15 15.63
CA ALA A 183 -11.55 -11.34 15.51
C ALA A 183 -11.51 -10.42 14.28
N ILE A 184 -10.33 -9.89 13.92
CA ILE A 184 -10.15 -9.11 12.68
C ILE A 184 -10.33 -10.00 11.46
N ARG A 185 -9.65 -11.15 11.42
CA ARG A 185 -9.79 -12.12 10.35
C ARG A 185 -9.46 -13.51 10.86
N SER A 186 -10.47 -14.36 10.90
CA SER A 186 -10.38 -15.70 11.49
C SER A 186 -9.37 -16.61 10.78
N SER A 187 -9.01 -16.33 9.53
CA SER A 187 -8.08 -17.15 8.73
C SER A 187 -6.60 -16.79 8.87
N ILE A 188 -6.22 -15.74 9.62
CA ILE A 188 -4.82 -15.29 9.72
C ILE A 188 -3.92 -16.42 10.25
N PRO A 189 -2.89 -16.90 9.53
CA PRO A 189 -1.89 -17.80 10.10
C PRO A 189 -1.09 -17.09 11.21
N ILE A 190 -0.86 -17.78 12.33
CA ILE A 190 -0.16 -17.25 13.51
C ILE A 190 0.94 -18.22 13.94
N MET A 191 2.13 -17.69 14.20
CA MET A 191 3.24 -18.43 14.80
C MET A 191 3.79 -17.72 16.03
N ILE A 192 4.10 -18.50 17.05
CA ILE A 192 4.83 -18.09 18.25
C ILE A 192 6.28 -18.52 18.10
N TYR A 193 7.18 -17.54 18.00
CA TYR A 193 8.63 -17.75 17.95
C TYR A 193 9.25 -17.40 19.31
N CYS A 194 9.64 -18.41 20.08
CA CYS A 194 10.03 -18.26 21.49
C CYS A 194 10.99 -19.37 21.95
N VAL A 195 11.69 -19.14 23.06
CA VAL A 195 12.55 -20.17 23.68
C VAL A 195 11.71 -21.21 24.46
N GLN A 196 10.61 -20.79 25.08
CA GLN A 196 9.76 -21.65 25.92
C GLN A 196 8.69 -22.40 25.12
N VAL A 197 9.12 -23.20 24.14
CA VAL A 197 8.23 -23.86 23.17
C VAL A 197 7.12 -24.69 23.83
N GLU A 198 7.48 -25.58 24.76
CA GLU A 198 6.51 -26.50 25.37
C GLU A 198 5.46 -25.78 26.23
N TYR A 199 5.86 -24.69 26.89
CA TYR A 199 4.92 -23.83 27.62
C TYR A 199 3.87 -23.24 26.68
N HIS A 200 4.30 -22.70 25.53
CA HIS A 200 3.38 -22.08 24.58
C HIS A 200 2.53 -23.09 23.80
N LYS A 201 3.06 -24.28 23.50
CA LYS A 201 2.27 -25.39 22.92
C LYS A 201 1.10 -25.79 23.82
N ALA A 202 1.36 -25.95 25.12
CA ALA A 202 0.37 -26.46 26.07
C ALA A 202 -0.93 -25.62 26.14
N TRP A 203 -0.85 -24.30 25.99
CA TRP A 203 -2.05 -23.45 25.96
C TRP A 203 -2.57 -23.19 24.54
N THR A 204 -1.72 -23.12 23.51
CA THR A 204 -2.19 -22.94 22.13
C THR A 204 -3.01 -24.13 21.63
N GLU A 205 -2.68 -25.35 22.06
CA GLU A 205 -3.47 -26.55 21.77
C GLU A 205 -4.90 -26.47 22.34
N LYS A 206 -5.05 -25.89 23.54
CA LYS A 206 -6.36 -25.72 24.20
C LYS A 206 -7.19 -24.61 23.56
N LYS A 207 -6.54 -23.58 23.02
CA LYS A 207 -7.21 -22.41 22.43
C LYS A 207 -7.96 -22.76 21.14
N GLY A 208 -7.52 -23.77 20.40
CA GLY A 208 -8.16 -24.22 19.17
C GLY A 208 -8.12 -23.18 18.04
N GLY A 209 -9.03 -23.32 17.07
CA GLY A 209 -9.13 -22.45 15.89
C GLY A 209 -8.37 -22.96 14.67
N GLN A 210 -8.67 -22.36 13.51
CA GLN A 210 -8.03 -22.68 12.22
C GLN A 210 -7.60 -21.40 11.50
N PRO A 211 -6.38 -21.33 10.94
CA PRO A 211 -5.32 -22.34 11.03
C PRO A 211 -4.77 -22.53 12.45
N LYS A 212 -4.25 -23.73 12.76
CA LYS A 212 -3.59 -24.00 14.05
C LYS A 212 -2.43 -23.02 14.30
N ILE A 213 -2.28 -22.59 15.54
CA ILE A 213 -1.15 -21.76 15.97
C ILE A 213 0.10 -22.63 15.99
N GLN A 214 1.17 -22.19 15.31
CA GLN A 214 2.45 -22.87 15.31
C GLN A 214 3.34 -22.31 16.42
N VAL A 215 4.19 -23.13 17.03
CA VAL A 215 5.12 -22.71 18.09
C VAL A 215 6.50 -23.29 17.80
N THR A 216 7.52 -22.44 17.76
CA THR A 216 8.89 -22.85 17.47
C THR A 216 9.93 -21.98 18.18
N SER A 217 11.12 -22.52 18.38
CA SER A 217 12.34 -21.78 18.76
C SER A 217 13.35 -21.70 17.61
N CYS A 218 13.03 -22.29 16.46
CA CYS A 218 13.91 -22.41 15.31
C CYS A 218 13.66 -21.28 14.31
N PRO A 219 14.66 -20.46 13.96
CA PRO A 219 14.52 -19.43 12.94
C PRO A 219 14.06 -19.99 11.58
N ASN A 220 14.55 -21.16 11.17
CA ASN A 220 14.19 -21.76 9.87
C ASN A 220 12.70 -22.12 9.76
N ASP A 221 12.05 -22.42 10.88
CA ASP A 221 10.62 -22.68 10.90
C ASP A 221 9.83 -21.40 10.64
N VAL A 222 10.34 -20.22 11.03
CA VAL A 222 9.73 -18.92 10.72
C VAL A 222 9.69 -18.68 9.20
N PHE A 223 10.79 -18.97 8.49
CA PHE A 223 10.82 -18.88 7.03
C PHE A 223 9.84 -19.88 6.40
N SER A 224 9.83 -21.12 6.88
CA SER A 224 8.93 -22.17 6.37
C SER A 224 7.46 -21.80 6.57
N PHE A 225 7.13 -21.23 7.73
CA PHE A 225 5.80 -20.73 8.05
C PHE A 225 5.37 -19.58 7.14
N ILE A 226 6.26 -18.60 6.91
CA ILE A 226 5.98 -17.48 6.00
C ILE A 226 5.75 -17.99 4.57
N ASN A 227 6.56 -18.94 4.09
CA ASN A 227 6.38 -19.56 2.78
C ASN A 227 5.04 -20.29 2.67
N ALA A 228 4.64 -21.03 3.71
CA ALA A 228 3.36 -21.72 3.75
C ALA A 228 2.17 -20.76 3.84
N ALA A 229 2.34 -19.60 4.49
CA ALA A 229 1.32 -18.56 4.56
C ALA A 229 1.15 -17.82 3.22
N PHE A 230 2.21 -17.75 2.40
CA PHE A 230 2.22 -17.05 1.12
C PHE A 230 2.83 -17.92 0.00
N PRO A 231 2.13 -18.99 -0.42
CA PRO A 231 2.62 -19.87 -1.47
C PRO A 231 2.90 -19.09 -2.77
N GLU A 232 3.99 -19.44 -3.45
CA GLU A 232 4.39 -18.80 -4.70
C GLU A 232 3.29 -18.94 -5.77
N GLY A 233 2.98 -17.85 -6.49
CA GLY A 233 1.94 -17.82 -7.53
C GLY A 233 0.69 -17.00 -7.21
N LEU A 234 0.66 -16.29 -6.08
CA LEU A 234 -0.40 -15.31 -5.73
C LEU A 234 -0.04 -13.85 -6.09
N ASP A 235 0.89 -13.64 -7.04
CA ASP A 235 1.23 -12.29 -7.56
C ASP A 235 0.18 -11.81 -8.56
#